data_AF-A0A5E4DBM7-F1
#
_entry.id   AF-A0A5E4DBM7-F1
#
_cell.length_a   1.000
_cell.length_b   1.000
_cell.length_c   1.000
_cell.angle_alpha   90.00
_cell.angle_beta   90.00
_cell.angle_gamma   90.00
#
_symmetry.space_group_name_H-M   'P 1'
#
loop_
_entity.id
_entity.type
_entity.pdbx_description
1 polymer ?
#
loop_
_entity_poly.entity_id
_entity_poly.type
_entity_poly.pdbx_seq_one_letter_code
_entity_poly.pdbx_strand_id
1 'polypeptide(L)' 'FDFFEASAKENISVRQAFERLVDAICDKMSDSLDTDPSVLGASKNTRLSDTPPLLQQNCSC' A
#
# COMPACT_ATOMS: atom_id res chain seq x y z
N PHE A 1 16.06 12.32 -1.07
CA PHE A 1 15.37 12.02 -2.33
C PHE A 1 16.43 11.78 -3.37
N ASP A 2 16.41 10.60 -3.97
CA ASP A 2 17.29 10.31 -5.11
C ASP A 2 16.73 10.99 -6.35
N PHE A 3 17.62 11.64 -7.09
CA PHE A 3 17.30 12.24 -8.38
C PHE A 3 17.66 11.27 -9.49
N PHE A 4 16.74 11.09 -10.44
CA PHE A 4 16.96 10.26 -11.62
C PHE A 4 16.71 11.08 -12.88
N GLU A 5 17.70 11.08 -13.77
CA GLU A 5 17.52 11.52 -15.14
C GLU A 5 17.10 10.31 -15.99
N ALA A 6 15.90 10.38 -16.55
CA ALA A 6 15.31 9.32 -17.37
C ALA A 6 14.54 9.93 -18.55
N SER A 7 14.53 9.21 -19.68
CA SER A 7 13.84 9.62 -20.90
C SER A 7 12.92 8.51 -21.35
N ALA A 8 11.60 8.74 -21.24
CA ALA A 8 10.61 7.79 -21.73
C ALA A 8 10.64 7.66 -23.26
N LYS A 9 10.92 8.77 -23.95
CA LYS A 9 11.02 8.83 -25.41
C LYS A 9 12.17 7.98 -25.94
N GLU A 10 13.31 8.03 -25.26
CA GLU A 10 14.54 7.32 -25.68
C GLU A 10 14.71 5.98 -24.95
N ASN A 11 13.75 5.61 -24.08
CA ASN A 11 13.80 4.44 -23.22
C ASN A 11 15.10 4.36 -22.38
N ILE A 12 15.57 5.52 -21.90
CA ILE A 12 16.77 5.63 -21.07
C ILE A 12 16.35 5.63 -19.60
N SER A 13 16.93 4.73 -18.81
CA SER A 13 16.81 4.66 -17.35
C SER A 13 15.37 4.51 -16.80
N VAL A 14 14.38 4.25 -17.67
CA VAL A 14 12.98 4.08 -17.27
C VAL A 14 12.84 2.89 -16.32
N ARG A 15 13.30 1.71 -16.75
CA ARG A 15 13.26 0.49 -15.94
C ARG A 15 14.03 0.64 -14.63
N GLN A 16 15.24 1.19 -14.71
CA GLN A 16 16.10 1.35 -13.54
C GLN A 16 15.48 2.29 -12.49
N ALA A 17 14.81 3.37 -12.92
CA ALA A 17 14.11 4.26 -11.99
C ALA A 17 13.00 3.52 -11.23
N PHE A 18 12.25 2.64 -11.90
CA PHE A 18 11.23 1.81 -11.24
C PHE A 18 11.83 0.75 -10.32
N GLU A 19 12.90 0.07 -10.74
CA GLU A 19 13.58 -0.91 -9.89
C GLU A 19 14.08 -0.28 -8.60
N ARG A 20 14.71 0.90 -8.68
CA ARG A 20 15.17 1.65 -7.49
C ARG A 20 14.03 2.13 -6.60
N LEU A 21 12.89 2.49 -7.18
CA LEU A 21 11.70 2.84 -6.38
C LEU A 21 11.16 1.63 -5.62
N VAL A 22 11.11 0.46 -6.27
CA VAL A 22 10.67 -0.78 -5.64
C VAL A 22 11.59 -1.16 -4.49
N ASP A 23 12.90 -1.09 -4.70
CA ASP A 23 13.91 -1.36 -3.66
C ASP A 23 13.70 -0.44 -2.44
N ALA A 24 13.56 0.87 -2.67
CA ALA A 24 13.34 1.84 -1.60
C ALA A 24 12.04 1.59 -0.81
N ILE A 25 10.98 1.13 -1.48
CA ILE A 25 9.71 0.77 -0.82
C ILE A 25 9.89 -0.52 0.00
N CYS A 26 10.60 -1.52 -0.53
CA CYS A 26 10.91 -2.75 0.19
C CYS A 26 11.71 -2.48 1.46
N ASP A 27 12.75 -1.65 1.39
CA ASP A 27 13.54 -1.23 2.55
C ASP A 27 12.66 -0.53 3.59
N LYS A 28 11.83 0.42 3.15
CA LYS A 28 10.91 1.16 4.03
C LYS A 28 9.89 0.24 4.71
N MET A 29 9.36 -0.75 3.99
CA MET A 29 8.46 -1.74 4.56
C MET A 29 9.19 -2.63 5.56
N SER A 30 10.40 -3.09 5.25
CA SER A 30 11.20 -3.91 6.17
C SER A 30 11.49 -3.18 7.47
N ASP A 31 11.90 -1.90 7.41
CA ASP A 31 12.11 -1.06 8.60
C ASP A 31 10.84 -0.89 9.44
N SER A 32 9.69 -0.71 8.78
CA SER A 32 8.40 -0.58 9.47
C SER A 32 7.96 -1.88 10.15
N LEU A 33 8.34 -3.05 9.60
CA LEU A 33 8.02 -4.35 10.17
C LEU A 33 8.93 -4.69 11.37
N ASP A 34 10.19 -4.24 11.35
CA ASP A 34 11.13 -4.42 12.46
C ASP A 34 10.80 -3.51 13.65
N THR A 35 10.33 -2.28 13.38
CA THR A 35 10.01 -1.28 14.41
C THR A 35 8.70 -1.56 15.16
N ASP A 36 7.72 -2.23 14.54
CA ASP A 36 6.46 -2.58 15.20
C ASP A 36 5.91 -3.93 14.67
N PRO A 37 6.09 -5.03 15.41
CA PRO A 37 5.57 -6.34 14.99
C PRO A 37 4.04 -6.43 15.03
N SER A 38 3.33 -5.42 15.56
CA SER A 38 1.86 -5.40 15.62
C SER A 38 1.22 -5.01 14.29
N VAL A 39 1.94 -4.36 13.36
CA VAL A 39 1.41 -3.97 12.04
C VAL A 39 1.16 -5.19 11.14
N LEU A 40 1.83 -6.32 11.39
CA LEU A 40 1.55 -7.60 10.73
C LEU A 40 0.19 -8.20 11.12
N GLY A 41 -0.37 -7.79 12.27
CA GLY A 41 -1.66 -8.27 12.79
C GLY A 41 -2.86 -7.36 12.46
N ALA A 42 -2.63 -6.07 12.24
CA ALA A 42 -3.69 -5.10 12.01
C ALA A 42 -3.74 -4.71 10.53
N SER A 43 -4.59 -5.42 9.76
CA SER A 43 -5.21 -5.01 8.46
C SER A 43 -5.19 -6.07 7.34
N LYS A 44 -5.12 -7.36 7.65
CA LYS A 44 -5.51 -8.41 6.68
C LYS A 44 -7.01 -8.76 6.72
N ASN A 45 -7.78 -8.14 7.61
CA ASN A 45 -9.14 -8.58 7.94
C ASN A 45 -10.27 -7.63 7.53
N THR A 46 -10.05 -6.68 6.60
CA THR A 46 -11.19 -6.26 5.75
C THR A 46 -11.48 -7.39 4.77
N ARG A 47 -11.98 -8.51 5.30
CA ARG A 47 -12.93 -9.33 4.55
C ARG A 47 -14.09 -8.36 4.29
N LEU A 48 -14.21 -7.91 3.05
CA LEU A 48 -15.46 -7.35 2.54
C LEU A 48 -16.52 -8.44 2.71
N SER A 49 -17.16 -8.50 3.89
CA SER A 49 -18.33 -9.33 4.07
C SER A 49 -19.45 -8.61 3.33
N ASP A 50 -19.83 -9.18 2.18
CA ASP A 50 -21.05 -8.84 1.44
C ASP A 50 -22.25 -9.27 2.29
N THR A 51 -22.49 -8.56 3.38
CA THR A 51 -23.66 -8.76 4.21
C THR A 51 -24.24 -7.39 4.44
N PRO A 52 -25.31 -7.01 3.69
CA PRO A 52 -25.95 -5.74 3.94
C PRO A 52 -26.42 -5.70 5.40
N PRO A 53 -26.20 -4.59 6.13
CA PRO A 53 -26.74 -4.46 7.47
C PRO A 53 -28.25 -4.59 7.34
N LEU A 54 -28.83 -5.59 8.01
CA LEU A 54 -30.28 -5.66 8.16
C LEU A 54 -30.67 -4.40 8.93
N LEU A 55 -31.27 -3.45 8.23
CA LEU A 55 -31.87 -2.24 8.81
C LEU A 55 -33.03 -2.67 9.71
N GLN A 56 -32.67 -3.10 10.92
CA GLN A 56 -33.60 -3.29 12.01
C GLN A 56 -33.96 -1.91 12.56
N GLN A 57 -35.22 -1.59 12.27
CA GLN A 57 -36.18 -1.01 13.20
C GLN A 57 -36.29 0.52 13.29
N ASN A 58 -37.49 0.93 12.86
CA ASN A 58 -38.42 1.75 13.61
C ASN A 58 -38.33 3.27 13.42
N CYS A 59 -38.84 3.73 12.28
CA CYS A 59 -39.41 5.07 12.20
C CYS A 59 -40.59 5.18 13.20
N SER A 60 -40.47 6.07 14.17
CA SER A 60 -41.60 6.59 14.93
C SER A 60 -41.37 8.08 15.18
N CYS A 61 -42.28 8.86 14.61
CA CYS A 61 -42.57 10.28 14.78
C CYS A 61 -41.57 11.28 14.19
#